data_AF-A0A7S2DYI3-F1
#
_entry.id   AF-A0A7S2DYI3-F1
#
_cell.length_a   1.000
_cell.length_b   1.000
_cell.length_c   1.000
_cell.angle_alpha   90.00
_cell.angle_beta   90.00
_cell.angle_gamma   90.00
#
_symmetry.space_group_name_H-M   'P 1'
#
loop_
_entity.id
_entity.type
_entity.pdbx_description
1 polymer ?
#
loop_
_entity_poly.entity_id
_entity_poly.type
_entity_poly.pdbx_seq_one_letter_code
_entity_poly.pdbx_strand_id
1 'polypeptide(L)'
;SRGGVPGAFAFKNAIFADGHRGQACQLPGCKSPNINIPGEFHAIQHAKRHHVPEVAVSKIQRRVALGKKGIECMASFMSRCKEQGKLNKATDDQREADVANARELGLDPPPVPMPPMPMVPLGWSDNDVPDITPQITLQQRTQGLFQELLDQIASLQSQISLGDEGYKIPPKAFACHGFKLKIPFPIFENYPFSLHSTESFIVWGLPDERGFLHSNNCDGWSASPACDSCMALGAHTGLRQLEERACNEDLHLSTVTDRWLTQNQIAKRLMQRRAVTLSLRLQLYDQNSQLTKYMHVSTDYERLVLQLSKDDLPRLPAVLNRLLKRNTSPSAILKAVTAGIDGHSFKMPYEKRELQKSAALLILGGPRAVRLEQATNKGPGVRHVQSNDVFRRPRFYGCSGRQTYHSLTHNMNSFLENTPTPHAPSAWHLLFDNVNTDERLRYDTSGGEQLGGVKGVARESNFEGSLVICSHGDFEVIRNAVQNGDILLSKEMTVAAAVRNSNPPVIVPLYASGTAKVKGSDAAGDQARMLANILEQWESKAAPTHGKIISVSSDHDSTNGKTQSSMFRRDMAAGRRREICAKLILFD
;
A
#
# COMPACT_ATOMS: atom_id res chain seq x y z
N SER A 1 1.81 2.95 58.50
CA SER A 1 0.80 1.88 58.35
C SER A 1 0.97 1.24 56.97
N ARG A 2 1.76 0.16 56.94
CA ARG A 2 2.01 -0.67 55.75
C ARG A 2 0.88 -1.69 55.57
N GLY A 3 0.57 -2.06 54.34
CA GLY A 3 -0.35 -3.15 54.02
C GLY A 3 -0.51 -3.37 52.51
N GLY A 4 0.60 -3.65 51.80
CA GLY A 4 0.56 -4.03 50.39
C GLY A 4 0.29 -5.53 50.23
N VAL A 5 -0.75 -5.88 49.46
CA VAL A 5 -1.16 -7.25 49.18
C VAL A 5 -0.19 -7.89 48.16
N PRO A 6 0.49 -9.02 48.45
CA PRO A 6 1.53 -9.59 47.57
C PRO A 6 1.02 -10.43 46.37
N GLY A 7 -0.29 -10.48 46.11
CA GLY A 7 -0.88 -11.50 45.22
C GLY A 7 -0.88 -11.20 43.71
N ALA A 8 -0.81 -9.93 43.29
CA ALA A 8 -1.06 -9.57 41.89
C ALA A 8 0.16 -9.76 40.97
N PHE A 9 1.38 -9.74 41.50
CA PHE A 9 2.61 -9.89 40.71
C PHE A 9 2.94 -11.36 40.39
N ALA A 10 2.57 -12.30 41.28
CA ALA A 10 2.82 -13.73 41.06
C ALA A 10 2.00 -14.33 39.90
N PHE A 11 0.79 -13.80 39.65
CA PHE A 11 -0.10 -14.30 38.59
C PHE A 11 0.39 -13.92 37.17
N LYS A 12 1.14 -12.83 37.05
CA LYS A 12 1.66 -12.33 35.77
C LYS A 12 2.83 -13.17 35.24
N ASN A 13 3.62 -13.75 36.13
CA ASN A 13 4.77 -14.60 35.79
C ASN A 13 4.39 -16.07 35.55
N ALA A 14 3.30 -16.56 36.14
CA ALA A 14 2.84 -17.94 35.92
C ALA A 14 2.26 -18.22 34.52
N ILE A 15 1.86 -17.18 33.78
CA ILE A 15 1.33 -17.33 32.40
C ILE A 15 2.45 -17.44 31.35
N PHE A 16 3.69 -17.06 31.69
CA PHE A 16 4.79 -16.96 30.74
C PHE A 16 5.99 -17.90 31.02
N ALA A 17 5.85 -18.87 31.91
CA ALA A 17 6.84 -19.94 32.11
C ALA A 17 6.35 -21.27 31.52
N ASP A 18 6.79 -21.51 30.28
CA ASP A 18 7.07 -22.77 29.58
C ASP A 18 6.02 -23.90 29.46
N GLY A 19 5.86 -24.40 28.23
CA GLY A 19 6.69 -25.48 27.67
C GLY A 19 7.24 -26.63 28.54
N HIS A 20 6.95 -26.69 29.84
CA HIS A 20 7.41 -27.74 30.74
C HIS A 20 6.21 -28.48 31.33
N ARG A 21 6.20 -29.79 31.08
CA ARG A 21 5.23 -30.72 31.67
C ARG A 21 5.40 -30.73 33.20
N GLY A 22 4.31 -30.42 33.90
CA GLY A 22 4.06 -30.82 35.29
C GLY A 22 4.84 -30.04 36.35
N GLN A 23 4.39 -28.84 36.70
CA GLN A 23 4.66 -28.26 38.03
C GLN A 23 3.36 -27.95 38.77
N ALA A 24 3.31 -28.33 40.04
CA ALA A 24 2.18 -28.12 40.94
C ALA A 24 2.02 -26.64 41.30
N CYS A 25 0.77 -26.19 41.47
CA CYS A 25 0.43 -24.84 41.89
C CYS A 25 1.01 -24.55 43.28
N GLN A 26 2.00 -23.66 43.37
CA GLN A 26 2.71 -23.31 44.62
C GLN A 26 1.98 -22.29 45.50
N LEU A 27 0.68 -22.07 45.30
CA LEU A 27 -0.09 -21.16 46.17
C LEU A 27 -0.38 -21.83 47.53
N PRO A 28 -0.11 -21.16 48.67
CA PRO A 28 -0.37 -21.72 49.99
C PRO A 28 -1.85 -22.08 50.14
N GLY A 29 -2.15 -23.38 50.34
CA GLY A 29 -3.50 -23.90 50.55
C GLY A 29 -4.16 -24.60 49.35
N CYS A 30 -3.51 -24.68 48.18
CA CYS A 30 -4.08 -25.35 47.02
C CYS A 30 -3.90 -26.89 47.10
N LYS A 31 -4.99 -27.64 47.32
CA LYS A 31 -5.01 -29.12 47.44
C LYS A 31 -5.60 -29.83 46.21
N SER A 32 -5.48 -29.27 45.01
CA SER A 32 -6.05 -29.93 43.81
C SER A 32 -5.09 -31.01 43.28
N PRO A 33 -5.57 -32.25 43.00
CA PRO A 33 -4.74 -33.29 42.41
C PRO A 33 -4.40 -32.96 40.95
N ASN A 34 -3.24 -33.43 40.49
CA ASN A 34 -2.77 -33.30 39.10
C ASN A 34 -3.77 -33.96 38.14
N ILE A 35 -4.60 -33.15 37.48
CA ILE A 35 -5.43 -33.59 36.36
C ILE A 35 -4.97 -32.83 35.12
N ASN A 36 -4.51 -33.58 34.11
CA ASN A 36 -4.18 -33.06 32.79
C ASN A 36 -5.46 -32.62 32.08
N ILE A 37 -5.72 -31.31 32.01
CA ILE A 37 -6.77 -30.72 31.19
C ILE A 37 -6.14 -29.60 30.34
N PRO A 38 -6.39 -29.52 29.02
CA PRO A 38 -5.83 -28.49 28.16
C PRO A 38 -6.25 -27.06 28.58
N GLY A 39 -5.33 -26.12 28.42
CA GLY A 39 -5.25 -24.86 29.20
C GLY A 39 -6.39 -23.84 29.07
N GLU A 40 -7.26 -23.93 28.06
CA GLU A 40 -8.34 -22.94 27.85
C GLU A 40 -9.46 -23.02 28.91
N PHE A 41 -9.83 -24.25 29.31
CA PHE A 41 -10.87 -24.47 30.31
C PHE A 41 -10.36 -24.19 31.74
N HIS A 42 -9.07 -24.44 31.98
CA HIS A 42 -8.46 -24.29 33.30
C HIS A 42 -8.36 -22.81 33.70
N ALA A 43 -7.93 -21.92 32.80
CA ALA A 43 -7.77 -20.50 33.11
C ALA A 43 -9.11 -19.80 33.47
N ILE A 44 -10.19 -20.13 32.76
CA ILE A 44 -11.52 -19.56 33.00
C ILE A 44 -12.14 -20.12 34.29
N GLN A 45 -12.01 -21.43 34.54
CA GLN A 45 -12.48 -22.02 35.81
C GLN A 45 -11.67 -21.53 37.02
N HIS A 46 -10.36 -21.36 36.87
CA HIS A 46 -9.48 -20.84 37.92
C HIS A 46 -9.81 -19.37 38.25
N ALA A 47 -10.04 -18.51 37.25
CA ALA A 47 -10.47 -17.13 37.48
C ALA A 47 -11.83 -17.03 38.19
N LYS A 48 -12.79 -17.92 37.84
CA LYS A 48 -14.09 -18.01 38.51
C LYS A 48 -14.00 -18.52 39.95
N ARG A 49 -13.10 -19.48 40.23
CA ARG A 49 -12.89 -20.03 41.59
C ARG A 49 -12.22 -19.06 42.55
N HIS A 50 -11.39 -18.13 42.04
CA HIS A 50 -10.62 -17.19 42.85
C HIS A 50 -11.20 -15.77 42.91
N HIS A 51 -12.52 -15.61 42.66
CA HIS A 51 -13.23 -14.33 42.74
C HIS A 51 -12.55 -13.18 41.98
N VAL A 52 -11.97 -13.48 40.81
CA VAL A 52 -11.41 -12.45 39.94
C VAL A 52 -12.57 -11.60 39.39
N PRO A 53 -12.50 -10.26 39.40
CA PRO A 53 -13.60 -9.40 38.95
C PRO A 53 -14.08 -9.76 37.53
N GLU A 54 -15.39 -9.77 37.30
CA GLU A 54 -16.01 -10.11 35.99
C GLU A 54 -15.43 -9.30 34.82
N VAL A 55 -14.93 -8.09 35.08
CA VAL A 55 -14.26 -7.23 34.10
C VAL A 55 -12.96 -7.85 33.55
N ALA A 56 -12.24 -8.66 34.34
CA ALA A 56 -11.05 -9.36 33.88
C ALA A 56 -11.40 -10.63 33.09
N VAL A 57 -12.46 -11.35 33.49
CA VAL A 57 -12.97 -12.52 32.75
C VAL A 57 -13.47 -12.13 31.36
N SER A 58 -14.22 -11.01 31.27
CA SER A 58 -14.69 -10.47 29.98
C SER A 58 -13.56 -9.95 29.08
N LYS A 59 -12.47 -9.40 29.64
CA LYS A 59 -11.27 -9.03 28.89
C LYS A 59 -10.54 -10.25 28.31
N ILE A 60 -10.45 -11.35 29.06
CA ILE A 60 -9.87 -12.61 28.58
C ILE A 60 -10.73 -13.16 27.43
N GLN A 61 -12.06 -13.20 27.60
CA GLN A 61 -12.98 -13.66 26.55
C GLN A 61 -12.92 -12.80 25.28
N ARG A 62 -12.80 -11.46 25.41
CA ARG A 62 -12.62 -10.57 24.24
C ARG A 62 -11.30 -10.82 23.52
N ARG A 63 -10.20 -11.07 24.24
CA ARG A 63 -8.90 -11.38 23.63
C ARG A 63 -8.94 -12.70 22.85
N VAL A 64 -9.60 -13.73 23.39
CA VAL A 64 -9.83 -15.01 22.70
C VAL A 64 -10.68 -14.83 21.44
N ALA A 65 -11.77 -14.06 21.53
CA ALA A 65 -12.63 -13.78 20.38
C ALA A 65 -11.93 -12.97 19.27
N LEU A 66 -11.05 -12.03 19.63
CA LEU A 66 -10.23 -11.28 18.66
C LEU A 66 -9.17 -12.16 17.99
N GLY A 67 -8.53 -13.05 18.74
CA GLY A 67 -7.63 -14.07 18.18
C GLY A 67 -8.34 -14.98 17.17
N LYS A 68 -9.55 -15.45 17.51
CA LYS A 68 -10.36 -16.30 16.62
C LYS A 68 -10.76 -15.58 15.31
N LYS A 69 -11.19 -14.31 15.38
CA LYS A 69 -11.46 -13.50 14.18
C LYS A 69 -10.22 -13.23 13.33
N GLY A 70 -9.06 -13.04 13.96
CA GLY A 70 -7.78 -12.92 13.26
C GLY A 70 -7.47 -14.19 12.46
N ILE A 71 -7.60 -15.35 13.09
CA ILE A 71 -7.38 -16.67 12.46
C ILE A 71 -8.38 -16.92 11.31
N GLU A 72 -9.66 -16.59 11.49
CA GLU A 72 -10.68 -16.73 10.44
C GLU A 72 -10.40 -15.83 9.22
N CYS A 73 -9.98 -14.57 9.45
CA CYS A 73 -9.62 -13.65 8.38
C CYS A 73 -8.37 -14.12 7.60
N MET A 74 -7.41 -14.70 8.33
CA MET A 74 -6.19 -15.30 7.79
C MET A 74 -6.48 -16.56 6.97
N ALA A 75 -7.37 -17.44 7.46
CA ALA A 75 -7.85 -18.61 6.73
C ALA A 75 -8.58 -18.22 5.42
N SER A 76 -9.41 -17.17 5.45
CA SER A 76 -10.07 -16.61 4.26
C SER A 76 -9.08 -16.05 3.23
N PHE A 77 -8.01 -15.39 3.68
CA PHE A 77 -6.93 -14.93 2.81
C PHE A 77 -6.18 -16.09 2.17
N MET A 78 -5.78 -17.11 2.95
CA MET A 78 -5.10 -18.31 2.44
C MET A 78 -5.96 -19.08 1.42
N SER A 79 -7.28 -19.13 1.63
CA SER A 79 -8.21 -19.73 0.66
C SER A 79 -8.19 -18.99 -0.69
N ARG A 80 -8.16 -17.65 -0.67
CA ARG A 80 -8.08 -16.82 -1.90
C ARG A 80 -6.76 -16.99 -2.64
N CYS A 81 -5.64 -17.09 -1.92
CA CYS A 81 -4.35 -17.40 -2.53
C CYS A 81 -4.35 -18.80 -3.17
N LYS A 82 -5.01 -19.78 -2.53
CA LYS A 82 -5.16 -21.14 -3.07
C LYS A 82 -6.05 -21.16 -4.32
N GLU A 83 -7.10 -20.35 -4.38
CA GLU A 83 -7.93 -20.18 -5.58
C GLU A 83 -7.17 -19.52 -6.74
N GLN A 84 -6.36 -18.50 -6.46
CA GLN A 84 -5.44 -17.94 -7.47
C GLN A 84 -4.44 -18.98 -8.00
N GLY A 85 -3.89 -19.84 -7.12
CA GLY A 85 -3.04 -20.95 -7.55
C GLY A 85 -3.75 -21.94 -8.48
N LYS A 86 -5.05 -22.21 -8.26
CA LYS A 86 -5.86 -23.04 -9.18
C LYS A 86 -6.11 -22.36 -10.52
N LEU A 87 -6.31 -21.04 -10.52
CA LEU A 87 -6.49 -20.26 -11.75
C LEU A 87 -5.24 -20.33 -12.62
N ASN A 88 -4.06 -20.19 -12.00
CA ASN A 88 -2.77 -20.32 -12.68
C ASN A 88 -2.57 -21.72 -13.28
N LYS A 89 -2.95 -22.77 -12.53
CA LYS A 89 -2.93 -24.15 -13.03
C LYS A 89 -3.85 -24.34 -14.25
N ALA A 90 -5.05 -23.77 -14.23
CA ALA A 90 -5.97 -23.86 -15.37
C ALA A 90 -5.42 -23.17 -16.62
N THR A 91 -4.69 -22.06 -16.48
CA THR A 91 -3.96 -21.42 -17.60
C THR A 91 -2.81 -22.29 -18.13
N ASP A 92 -2.10 -23.00 -17.26
CA ASP A 92 -1.05 -23.94 -17.69
C ASP A 92 -1.66 -25.16 -18.42
N ASP A 93 -2.76 -25.72 -17.89
CA ASP A 93 -3.51 -26.82 -18.52
C ASP A 93 -4.07 -26.40 -19.91
N GLN A 94 -4.58 -25.15 -20.03
CA GLN A 94 -5.03 -24.58 -21.31
C GLN A 94 -3.88 -24.45 -22.31
N ARG A 95 -2.70 -24.05 -21.83
CA ARG A 95 -1.50 -23.92 -22.66
C ARG A 95 -1.00 -25.27 -23.15
N GLU A 96 -1.10 -26.33 -22.34
CA GLU A 96 -0.85 -27.72 -22.78
C GLU A 96 -1.86 -28.19 -23.84
N ALA A 97 -3.14 -27.84 -23.68
CA ALA A 97 -4.17 -28.14 -24.66
C ALA A 97 -3.94 -27.42 -26.00
N ASP A 98 -3.50 -26.16 -25.96
CA ASP A 98 -3.15 -25.39 -27.17
C ASP A 98 -1.94 -26.00 -27.90
N VAL A 99 -0.96 -26.53 -27.15
CA VAL A 99 0.20 -27.27 -27.70
C VAL A 99 -0.24 -28.60 -28.32
N ALA A 100 -1.21 -29.30 -27.73
CA ALA A 100 -1.78 -30.52 -28.30
C ALA A 100 -2.55 -30.24 -29.61
N ASN A 101 -3.35 -29.17 -29.65
CA ASN A 101 -4.07 -28.72 -30.86
C ASN A 101 -3.11 -28.32 -31.99
N ALA A 102 -1.99 -27.65 -31.67
CA ALA A 102 -0.97 -27.31 -32.67
C ALA A 102 -0.38 -28.57 -33.34
N ARG A 103 -0.20 -29.67 -32.59
CA ARG A 103 0.26 -30.96 -33.12
C ARG A 103 -0.76 -31.62 -34.05
N GLU A 104 -2.06 -31.54 -33.74
CA GLU A 104 -3.10 -32.08 -34.63
C GLU A 104 -3.21 -31.31 -35.95
N LEU A 105 -2.88 -30.01 -35.94
CA LEU A 105 -2.91 -29.14 -37.12
C LEU A 105 -1.63 -29.21 -37.99
N GLY A 106 -0.67 -30.07 -37.66
CA GLY A 106 0.60 -30.19 -38.40
C GLY A 106 1.50 -28.95 -38.30
N LEU A 107 1.28 -28.11 -37.30
CA LEU A 107 2.14 -26.97 -36.98
C LEU A 107 3.21 -27.44 -36.00
N ASP A 108 4.49 -27.21 -36.29
CA ASP A 108 5.59 -27.57 -35.38
C ASP A 108 5.43 -26.81 -34.06
N PRO A 109 5.13 -27.50 -32.94
CA PRO A 109 5.03 -26.83 -31.66
C PRO A 109 6.43 -26.38 -31.22
N PRO A 110 6.55 -25.23 -30.54
CA PRO A 110 7.81 -24.82 -29.94
C PRO A 110 8.32 -25.91 -28.98
N PRO A 111 9.64 -26.14 -28.89
CA PRO A 111 10.21 -27.26 -28.15
C PRO A 111 9.81 -27.20 -26.68
N VAL A 112 9.21 -28.29 -26.20
CA VAL A 112 8.82 -28.45 -24.79
C VAL A 112 10.10 -28.62 -23.97
N PRO A 113 10.35 -27.78 -22.95
CA PRO A 113 11.51 -27.93 -22.09
C PRO A 113 11.40 -29.22 -21.28
N MET A 114 12.46 -30.02 -21.26
CA MET A 114 12.50 -31.23 -20.44
C MET A 114 12.33 -30.88 -18.95
N PRO A 115 11.63 -31.73 -18.17
CA PRO A 115 11.53 -31.52 -16.74
C PRO A 115 12.93 -31.55 -16.10
N PRO A 116 13.21 -30.65 -15.14
CA PRO A 116 14.52 -30.60 -14.51
C PRO A 116 14.76 -31.88 -13.71
N MET A 117 15.91 -32.53 -13.95
CA MET A 117 16.37 -33.59 -13.07
C MET A 117 16.63 -33.04 -11.67
N PRO A 118 16.30 -33.80 -10.60
CA PRO A 118 16.60 -33.38 -9.24
C PRO A 118 18.11 -33.36 -9.03
N MET A 119 18.69 -32.16 -8.92
CA MET A 119 20.06 -32.00 -8.47
C MET A 119 20.10 -32.01 -6.95
N VAL A 120 20.81 -33.00 -6.41
CA VAL A 120 21.26 -33.04 -5.01
C VAL A 120 22.14 -31.81 -4.76
N PRO A 121 21.93 -31.03 -3.69
CA PRO A 121 22.75 -29.86 -3.43
C PRO A 121 24.16 -30.30 -3.04
N LEU A 122 25.14 -30.02 -3.89
CA LEU A 122 26.54 -29.98 -3.47
C LEU A 122 26.70 -28.72 -2.63
N GLY A 123 26.86 -28.90 -1.32
CA GLY A 123 27.20 -27.83 -0.39
C GLY A 123 28.54 -27.22 -0.79
N TRP A 124 28.52 -25.94 -1.14
CA TRP A 124 29.73 -25.14 -1.29
C TRP A 124 29.96 -24.44 0.05
N SER A 125 31.07 -24.78 0.69
CA SER A 125 31.60 -24.09 1.86
C SER A 125 32.49 -22.96 1.34
N ASP A 126 32.26 -21.74 1.83
CA ASP A 126 32.94 -20.50 1.41
C ASP A 126 34.42 -20.38 1.85
N ASN A 127 35.12 -21.48 2.17
CA ASN A 127 36.42 -21.42 2.85
C ASN A 127 37.57 -22.25 2.26
N ASP A 128 37.56 -22.57 0.96
CA ASP A 128 38.76 -23.16 0.32
C ASP A 128 39.08 -22.45 -1.01
N VAL A 129 39.80 -21.33 -0.90
CA VAL A 129 40.57 -20.76 -2.01
C VAL A 129 42.04 -21.13 -1.77
N PRO A 130 42.59 -22.16 -2.45
CA PRO A 130 44.02 -22.30 -2.55
C PRO A 130 44.52 -21.34 -3.63
N ASP A 131 45.27 -20.35 -3.17
CA ASP A 131 46.11 -19.47 -3.96
C ASP A 131 47.17 -20.31 -4.69
N ILE A 132 46.92 -20.62 -5.96
CA ILE A 132 47.89 -21.27 -6.85
C ILE A 132 47.91 -20.49 -8.16
N THR A 133 48.73 -19.45 -8.17
CA THR A 133 49.35 -18.96 -9.41
C THR A 133 50.64 -19.75 -9.65
N PRO A 134 50.73 -20.59 -10.69
CA PRO A 134 51.98 -20.85 -11.34
C PRO A 134 52.04 -19.96 -12.58
N GLN A 135 52.83 -18.88 -12.51
CA GLN A 135 53.42 -18.31 -13.71
C GLN A 135 54.43 -19.32 -14.27
N ILE A 136 53.94 -20.30 -15.01
CA ILE A 136 54.75 -21.04 -15.97
C ILE A 136 54.45 -20.39 -17.31
N THR A 137 55.35 -19.49 -17.70
CA THR A 137 55.30 -18.75 -18.95
C THR A 137 55.16 -19.70 -20.13
N LEU A 138 54.14 -19.45 -20.97
CA LEU A 138 53.85 -20.15 -22.22
C LEU A 138 55.08 -20.33 -23.13
N GLN A 139 56.12 -19.51 -22.95
CA GLN A 139 57.42 -19.60 -23.63
C GLN A 139 58.22 -20.88 -23.33
N GLN A 140 58.08 -21.50 -22.15
CA GLN A 140 58.86 -22.71 -21.82
C GLN A 140 58.26 -23.98 -22.44
N ARG A 141 56.95 -24.01 -22.68
CA ARG A 141 56.29 -25.15 -23.38
C ARG A 141 56.48 -25.09 -24.90
N THR A 142 56.58 -23.91 -25.49
CA THR A 142 56.82 -23.79 -26.94
C THR A 142 58.27 -24.09 -27.33
N GLN A 143 59.24 -23.86 -26.45
CA GLN A 143 60.65 -24.21 -26.72
C GLN A 143 60.91 -25.73 -26.65
N GLY A 144 60.27 -26.46 -25.73
CA GLY A 144 60.42 -27.92 -25.64
C GLY A 144 59.86 -28.66 -26.86
N LEU A 145 58.67 -28.26 -27.34
CA LEU A 145 58.04 -28.87 -28.52
C LEU A 145 58.78 -28.55 -29.82
N PHE A 146 59.42 -27.38 -29.93
CA PHE A 146 60.20 -27.02 -31.12
C PHE A 146 61.51 -27.82 -31.21
N GLN A 147 62.12 -28.14 -30.05
CA GLN A 147 63.33 -28.96 -30.00
C GLN A 147 63.05 -30.44 -30.30
N GLU A 148 61.94 -31.00 -29.79
CA GLU A 148 61.47 -32.35 -30.14
C GLU A 148 61.18 -32.49 -31.64
N LEU A 149 60.63 -31.44 -32.28
CA LEU A 149 60.34 -31.46 -33.70
C LEU A 149 61.61 -31.37 -34.55
N LEU A 150 62.62 -30.61 -34.11
CA LEU A 150 63.93 -30.55 -34.77
C LEU A 150 64.72 -31.86 -34.64
N ASP A 151 64.63 -32.53 -33.48
CA ASP A 151 65.27 -33.83 -33.26
C ASP A 151 64.58 -34.95 -34.08
N GLN A 152 63.25 -34.87 -34.28
CA GLN A 152 62.53 -35.74 -35.20
C GLN A 152 62.87 -35.49 -36.67
N ILE A 153 63.06 -34.23 -37.08
CA ILE A 153 63.50 -33.90 -38.44
C ILE A 153 64.94 -34.38 -38.69
N ALA A 154 65.83 -34.27 -37.71
CA ALA A 154 67.21 -34.78 -37.80
C ALA A 154 67.25 -36.32 -37.86
N SER A 155 66.40 -37.00 -37.10
CA SER A 155 66.21 -38.46 -37.14
C SER A 155 65.68 -38.95 -38.49
N LEU A 156 64.74 -38.21 -39.10
CA LEU A 156 64.23 -38.51 -40.44
C LEU A 156 65.27 -38.26 -41.53
N GLN A 157 66.11 -37.23 -41.40
CA GLN A 157 67.20 -36.97 -42.33
C GLN A 157 68.31 -38.04 -42.27
N SER A 158 68.53 -38.69 -41.11
CA SER A 158 69.51 -39.79 -41.00
C SER A 158 68.99 -41.13 -41.55
N GLN A 159 67.68 -41.27 -41.78
CA GLN A 159 67.09 -42.49 -42.35
C GLN A 159 66.99 -42.47 -43.89
N ILE A 160 67.21 -41.32 -44.53
CA ILE A 160 67.07 -41.16 -45.99
C ILE A 160 68.35 -41.53 -46.77
N SER A 161 69.44 -41.95 -46.12
CA SER A 161 70.73 -42.24 -46.78
C SER A 161 71.08 -43.72 -47.01
N LEU A 162 70.12 -44.64 -47.03
CA LEU A 162 70.37 -46.03 -47.42
C LEU A 162 69.16 -46.63 -48.16
N GLY A 163 69.33 -46.94 -49.45
CA GLY A 163 68.39 -47.79 -50.19
C GLY A 163 67.98 -47.27 -51.57
N ASP A 164 68.95 -46.93 -52.42
CA ASP A 164 68.72 -46.69 -53.85
C ASP A 164 68.59 -48.06 -54.57
N GLU A 165 67.45 -48.73 -54.37
CA GLU A 165 67.05 -49.88 -55.19
C GLU A 165 66.07 -49.42 -56.27
N GLY A 166 66.54 -49.47 -57.51
CA GLY A 166 65.88 -48.92 -58.69
C GLY A 166 64.47 -49.44 -58.95
N TYR A 167 63.48 -48.60 -58.63
CA TYR A 167 62.16 -48.69 -59.24
C TYR A 167 62.23 -48.20 -60.70
N LYS A 168 62.13 -49.15 -61.64
CA LYS A 168 61.97 -48.87 -63.07
C LYS A 168 60.61 -48.19 -63.29
N ILE A 169 60.62 -46.87 -63.49
CA ILE A 169 59.46 -46.10 -63.93
C ILE A 169 59.10 -46.57 -65.35
N PRO A 170 57.91 -47.16 -65.59
CA PRO A 170 57.47 -47.50 -66.93
C PRO A 170 57.21 -46.23 -67.75
N PRO A 171 57.46 -46.24 -69.07
CA PRO A 171 57.42 -45.03 -69.88
C PRO A 171 55.98 -44.54 -70.01
N LYS A 172 55.75 -43.30 -69.53
CA LYS A 172 54.49 -42.52 -69.49
C LYS A 172 53.54 -42.77 -68.30
N ALA A 173 54.05 -43.00 -67.09
CA ALA A 173 53.24 -42.87 -65.89
C ALA A 173 53.22 -41.40 -65.42
N PHE A 174 52.02 -40.84 -65.19
CA PHE A 174 51.83 -39.54 -64.55
C PHE A 174 51.63 -39.74 -63.05
N ALA A 175 51.95 -38.71 -62.25
CA ALA A 175 51.57 -38.69 -60.84
C ALA A 175 50.04 -38.76 -60.71
N CYS A 176 49.53 -39.62 -59.84
CA CYS A 176 48.10 -39.76 -59.58
C CYS A 176 47.58 -38.48 -58.90
N HIS A 177 46.68 -37.75 -59.58
CA HIS A 177 46.05 -36.55 -59.03
C HIS A 177 45.02 -36.87 -57.95
N GLY A 178 44.56 -38.12 -57.81
CA GLY A 178 43.55 -38.51 -56.83
C GLY A 178 42.11 -38.23 -57.28
N PHE A 179 41.16 -38.49 -56.38
CA PHE A 179 39.73 -38.26 -56.58
C PHE A 179 39.35 -36.84 -56.17
N LYS A 180 38.75 -36.05 -57.07
CA LYS A 180 38.33 -34.68 -56.78
C LYS A 180 37.00 -34.66 -56.02
N LEU A 181 37.03 -34.17 -54.79
CA LEU A 181 35.83 -33.95 -53.97
C LEU A 181 34.90 -32.90 -54.59
N LYS A 182 33.60 -33.17 -54.51
CA LYS A 182 32.54 -32.22 -54.85
C LYS A 182 32.08 -31.43 -53.64
N ILE A 183 33.02 -30.81 -52.91
CA ILE A 183 32.70 -29.94 -51.77
C ILE A 183 33.07 -28.49 -52.08
N PRO A 184 32.41 -27.50 -51.44
CA PRO A 184 32.73 -26.09 -51.61
C PRO A 184 34.17 -25.78 -51.16
N PHE A 185 34.82 -24.84 -51.84
CA PHE A 185 36.09 -24.27 -51.38
C PHE A 185 35.83 -23.13 -50.37
N PRO A 186 36.69 -22.96 -49.35
CA PRO A 186 37.93 -23.71 -49.09
C PRO A 186 37.69 -25.10 -48.47
N ILE A 187 38.51 -26.08 -48.86
CA ILE A 187 38.42 -27.47 -48.37
C ILE A 187 38.58 -27.54 -46.84
N PHE A 188 39.47 -26.71 -46.29
CA PHE A 188 39.72 -26.66 -44.86
C PHE A 188 38.45 -26.41 -44.01
N GLU A 189 37.51 -25.62 -44.52
CA GLU A 189 36.26 -25.30 -43.79
C GLU A 189 35.13 -26.29 -44.05
N ASN A 190 35.15 -26.93 -45.23
CA ASN A 190 34.05 -27.75 -45.75
C ASN A 190 34.32 -29.26 -45.73
N TYR A 191 35.50 -29.68 -45.28
CA TYR A 191 35.82 -31.09 -45.06
C TYR A 191 35.88 -31.41 -43.55
N PRO A 192 35.28 -32.52 -43.08
CA PRO A 192 35.31 -32.91 -41.67
C PRO A 192 36.65 -33.57 -41.29
N PHE A 193 37.67 -32.76 -40.98
CA PHE A 193 39.00 -33.28 -40.60
C PHE A 193 39.00 -34.19 -39.37
N SER A 194 38.05 -34.01 -38.46
CA SER A 194 37.85 -34.84 -37.26
C SER A 194 37.45 -36.29 -37.56
N LEU A 195 37.06 -36.58 -38.81
CA LEU A 195 36.83 -37.93 -39.29
C LEU A 195 38.10 -38.78 -39.15
N HIS A 196 39.24 -38.23 -39.61
CA HIS A 196 40.52 -38.92 -39.70
C HIS A 196 41.20 -39.18 -38.35
N SER A 197 40.82 -38.45 -37.31
CA SER A 197 41.35 -38.71 -35.96
C SER A 197 40.65 -39.87 -35.26
N THR A 198 39.47 -40.28 -35.73
CA THR A 198 38.54 -41.09 -34.94
C THR A 198 38.23 -42.43 -35.59
N GLU A 199 38.21 -42.52 -36.92
CA GLU A 199 37.78 -43.73 -37.63
C GLU A 199 38.95 -44.39 -38.35
N SER A 200 39.33 -45.58 -37.89
CA SER A 200 40.38 -46.38 -38.53
C SER A 200 39.93 -47.04 -39.85
N PHE A 201 38.63 -46.97 -40.19
CA PHE A 201 38.06 -47.62 -41.38
C PHE A 201 37.99 -46.71 -42.62
N ILE A 202 38.48 -45.48 -42.53
CA ILE A 202 38.47 -44.57 -43.69
C ILE A 202 39.49 -45.09 -44.71
N VAL A 203 39.03 -45.35 -45.93
CA VAL A 203 39.86 -45.93 -47.01
C VAL A 203 40.55 -44.87 -47.87
N TRP A 204 40.58 -43.60 -47.41
CA TRP A 204 41.19 -42.46 -48.08
C TRP A 204 41.95 -41.55 -47.08
N GLY A 205 42.94 -40.83 -47.59
CA GLY A 205 43.77 -39.89 -46.82
C GLY A 205 43.15 -38.51 -46.64
N LEU A 206 43.94 -37.55 -46.15
CA LEU A 206 43.54 -36.14 -46.07
C LEU A 206 43.44 -35.52 -47.46
N PRO A 207 42.44 -34.66 -47.73
CA PRO A 207 42.37 -33.94 -49.00
C PRO A 207 43.47 -32.89 -49.09
N ASP A 208 44.00 -32.68 -50.29
CA ASP A 208 44.89 -31.55 -50.56
C ASP A 208 44.12 -30.21 -50.58
N GLU A 209 44.85 -29.09 -50.69
CA GLU A 209 44.25 -27.75 -50.76
C GLU A 209 43.30 -27.57 -51.96
N ARG A 210 43.45 -28.42 -52.99
CA ARG A 210 42.66 -28.43 -54.23
C ARG A 210 41.50 -29.44 -54.18
N GLY A 211 41.28 -30.10 -53.04
CA GLY A 211 40.18 -31.03 -52.82
C GLY A 211 40.37 -32.41 -53.43
N PHE A 212 41.60 -32.83 -53.74
CA PHE A 212 41.89 -34.17 -54.20
C PHE A 212 42.19 -35.11 -53.03
N LEU A 213 41.57 -36.30 -53.07
CA LEU A 213 41.74 -37.38 -52.12
C LEU A 213 42.49 -38.55 -52.75
N HIS A 214 43.41 -39.14 -51.99
CA HIS A 214 44.06 -40.39 -52.37
C HIS A 214 43.50 -41.54 -51.55
N SER A 215 43.23 -42.68 -52.21
CA SER A 215 42.93 -43.92 -51.49
C SER A 215 44.18 -44.36 -50.71
N ASN A 216 43.99 -45.01 -49.55
CA ASN A 216 45.11 -45.58 -48.80
C ASN A 216 45.85 -46.67 -49.61
N ASN A 217 45.22 -47.22 -50.65
CA ASN A 217 45.80 -48.19 -51.59
C ASN A 217 46.28 -47.53 -52.90
N CYS A 218 46.65 -46.25 -52.87
CA CYS A 218 47.15 -45.54 -54.05
C CYS A 218 48.67 -45.73 -54.19
N ASP A 219 49.10 -46.28 -55.32
CA ASP A 219 50.54 -46.47 -55.63
C ASP A 219 51.25 -45.18 -56.08
N GLY A 220 50.56 -44.03 -56.09
CA GLY A 220 51.10 -42.72 -56.45
C GLY A 220 51.23 -42.45 -57.97
N TRP A 221 51.15 -43.49 -58.81
CA TRP A 221 51.32 -43.39 -60.26
C TRP A 221 50.11 -43.94 -61.02
N SER A 222 49.74 -43.32 -62.14
CA SER A 222 48.66 -43.80 -63.02
C SER A 222 48.90 -43.44 -64.49
N ALA A 223 48.38 -44.27 -65.40
CA ALA A 223 48.29 -43.96 -66.83
C ALA A 223 47.17 -42.95 -67.14
N SER A 224 46.23 -42.79 -66.21
CA SER A 224 45.13 -41.83 -66.23
C SER A 224 45.38 -40.72 -65.19
N PRO A 225 44.60 -39.61 -65.20
CA PRO A 225 44.76 -38.57 -64.18
C PRO A 225 44.61 -39.08 -62.73
N ALA A 226 43.89 -40.17 -62.49
CA ALA A 226 43.79 -40.88 -61.21
C ALA A 226 43.93 -42.41 -61.40
N CYS A 227 44.39 -43.15 -60.39
CA CYS A 227 44.44 -44.62 -60.42
C CYS A 227 43.06 -45.23 -60.09
N ASP A 228 42.87 -46.52 -60.39
CA ASP A 228 41.59 -47.22 -60.20
C ASP A 228 41.14 -47.22 -58.72
N SER A 229 42.07 -47.40 -57.78
CA SER A 229 41.80 -47.30 -56.34
C SER A 229 41.27 -45.93 -55.92
N CYS A 230 41.82 -44.84 -56.48
CA CYS A 230 41.32 -43.49 -56.23
C CYS A 230 39.97 -43.25 -56.93
N MET A 231 39.78 -43.73 -58.16
CA MET A 231 38.50 -43.62 -58.87
C MET A 231 37.37 -44.37 -58.15
N ALA A 232 37.68 -45.50 -57.51
CA ALA A 232 36.73 -46.28 -56.72
C ALA A 232 36.17 -45.53 -55.50
N LEU A 233 36.87 -44.49 -55.01
CA LEU A 233 36.37 -43.64 -53.92
C LEU A 233 35.04 -42.96 -54.29
N GLY A 234 34.79 -42.67 -55.57
CA GLY A 234 33.53 -42.08 -56.03
C GLY A 234 32.31 -42.99 -55.84
N ALA A 235 32.50 -44.30 -55.69
CA ALA A 235 31.45 -45.26 -55.38
C ALA A 235 31.26 -45.48 -53.87
N HIS A 236 32.15 -44.95 -53.02
CA HIS A 236 32.11 -45.17 -51.58
C HIS A 236 30.95 -44.38 -50.94
N THR A 237 30.00 -45.11 -50.34
CA THR A 237 28.77 -44.54 -49.77
C THR A 237 29.05 -43.48 -48.70
N GLY A 238 30.03 -43.72 -47.83
CA GLY A 238 30.42 -42.76 -46.79
C GLY A 238 31.03 -41.46 -47.33
N LEU A 239 31.71 -41.53 -48.47
CA LEU A 239 32.31 -40.34 -49.10
C LEU A 239 31.22 -39.53 -49.81
N ARG A 240 30.30 -40.19 -50.52
CA ARG A 240 29.14 -39.55 -51.13
C ARG A 240 28.25 -38.87 -50.09
N GLN A 241 27.97 -39.51 -48.96
CA GLN A 241 27.21 -38.90 -47.86
C GLN A 241 27.97 -37.73 -47.21
N LEU A 242 29.30 -37.74 -47.24
CA LEU A 242 30.12 -36.62 -46.79
C LEU A 242 29.98 -35.45 -47.77
N GLU A 243 30.08 -35.68 -49.09
CA GLU A 243 29.87 -34.65 -50.11
C GLU A 243 28.46 -34.04 -50.04
N GLU A 244 27.43 -34.89 -49.94
CA GLU A 244 26.03 -34.45 -49.83
C GLU A 244 25.80 -33.59 -48.57
N ARG A 245 26.44 -33.93 -47.44
CA ARG A 245 26.38 -33.14 -46.20
C ARG A 245 27.21 -31.87 -46.26
N ALA A 246 28.40 -31.92 -46.84
CA ALA A 246 29.26 -30.75 -46.97
C ALA A 246 28.65 -29.68 -47.88
N CYS A 247 27.89 -30.11 -48.91
CA CYS A 247 27.10 -29.22 -49.75
C CYS A 247 25.82 -28.71 -49.09
N ASN A 248 25.36 -29.33 -48.00
CA ASN A 248 24.19 -28.86 -47.27
C ASN A 248 24.61 -27.87 -46.18
N GLU A 249 24.40 -26.58 -46.44
CA GLU A 249 24.70 -25.53 -45.47
C GLU A 249 23.70 -25.45 -44.31
N ASP A 250 22.57 -26.17 -44.39
CA ASP A 250 21.57 -26.18 -43.35
C ASP A 250 22.11 -26.83 -42.08
N LEU A 251 21.67 -26.28 -40.95
CA LEU A 251 22.07 -26.77 -39.65
C LEU A 251 21.47 -28.17 -39.45
N HIS A 252 22.31 -29.21 -39.54
CA HIS A 252 21.88 -30.55 -39.19
C HIS A 252 21.53 -30.59 -37.69
N LEU A 253 20.23 -30.58 -37.37
CA LEU A 253 19.70 -30.77 -36.01
C LEU A 253 19.60 -32.25 -35.61
N SER A 254 19.95 -33.15 -36.52
CA SER A 254 19.86 -34.61 -36.33
C SER A 254 20.93 -35.14 -35.36
N THR A 255 20.78 -36.42 -34.98
CA THR A 255 21.69 -37.21 -34.15
C THR A 255 23.06 -37.48 -34.79
N VAL A 256 23.37 -36.89 -35.95
CA VAL A 256 24.66 -37.03 -36.62
C VAL A 256 25.76 -36.55 -35.69
N THR A 257 26.73 -37.43 -35.47
CA THR A 257 27.89 -37.18 -34.59
C THR A 257 28.72 -36.02 -35.12
N ASP A 258 29.21 -35.15 -34.22
CA ASP A 258 29.93 -33.90 -34.54
C ASP A 258 31.15 -34.15 -35.45
N ARG A 259 31.69 -35.38 -35.48
CA ARG A 259 32.83 -35.81 -36.31
C ARG A 259 32.59 -35.84 -37.83
N TRP A 260 31.33 -35.89 -38.27
CA TRP A 260 30.97 -35.90 -39.70
C TRP A 260 30.58 -34.53 -40.22
N LEU A 261 30.62 -33.51 -39.37
CA LEU A 261 30.23 -32.16 -39.71
C LEU A 261 31.44 -31.35 -40.17
N THR A 262 31.19 -30.48 -41.13
CA THR A 262 32.19 -29.50 -41.56
C THR A 262 32.48 -28.50 -40.44
N GLN A 263 33.61 -27.80 -40.51
CA GLN A 263 33.95 -26.78 -39.51
C GLN A 263 32.86 -25.69 -39.44
N ASN A 264 32.31 -25.30 -40.60
CA ASN A 264 31.21 -24.36 -40.70
C ASN A 264 29.94 -24.87 -40.00
N GLN A 265 29.58 -26.15 -40.21
CA GLN A 265 28.42 -26.77 -39.54
C GLN A 265 28.63 -26.88 -38.03
N ILE A 266 29.84 -27.24 -37.57
CA ILE A 266 30.19 -27.31 -36.14
C ILE A 266 30.08 -25.91 -35.52
N ALA A 267 30.59 -24.87 -36.18
CA ALA A 267 30.50 -23.49 -35.71
C ALA A 267 29.03 -23.05 -35.56
N LYS A 268 28.18 -23.31 -36.58
CA LYS A 268 26.73 -23.03 -36.51
C LYS A 268 26.06 -23.80 -35.36
N ARG A 269 26.36 -25.09 -35.19
CA ARG A 269 25.83 -25.93 -34.09
C ARG A 269 26.28 -25.45 -32.72
N LEU A 270 27.53 -25.01 -32.57
CA LEU A 270 28.04 -24.42 -31.33
C LEU A 270 27.37 -23.08 -31.01
N MET A 271 27.17 -22.22 -32.02
CA MET A 271 26.42 -20.97 -31.82
C MET A 271 24.98 -21.24 -31.38
N GLN A 272 24.31 -22.22 -31.99
CA GLN A 272 22.96 -22.62 -31.57
C GLN A 272 22.95 -23.18 -30.14
N ARG A 273 23.88 -24.09 -29.80
CA ARG A 273 24.01 -24.63 -28.43
C ARG A 273 24.27 -23.52 -27.43
N ARG A 274 25.12 -22.52 -27.75
CA ARG A 274 25.36 -21.34 -26.91
C ARG A 274 24.09 -20.51 -26.73
N ALA A 275 23.33 -20.27 -27.80
CA ALA A 275 22.07 -19.53 -27.75
C ALA A 275 21.02 -20.23 -26.87
N VAL A 276 20.86 -21.55 -27.03
CA VAL A 276 19.97 -22.37 -26.19
C VAL A 276 20.44 -22.40 -24.74
N THR A 277 21.74 -22.54 -24.50
CA THR A 277 22.30 -22.51 -23.13
C THR A 277 22.06 -21.16 -22.47
N LEU A 278 22.23 -20.06 -23.22
CA LEU A 278 21.98 -18.71 -22.73
C LEU A 278 20.49 -18.50 -22.42
N SER A 279 19.58 -18.93 -23.30
CA SER A 279 18.14 -18.78 -23.06
C SER A 279 17.68 -19.57 -21.84
N LEU A 280 18.15 -20.81 -21.66
CA LEU A 280 17.87 -21.62 -20.47
C LEU A 280 18.45 -20.99 -19.20
N ARG A 281 19.66 -20.43 -19.25
CA ARG A 281 20.25 -19.69 -18.11
C ARG A 281 19.39 -18.49 -17.72
N LEU A 282 18.94 -17.70 -18.69
CA LEU A 282 18.08 -16.54 -18.43
C LEU A 282 16.74 -16.96 -17.80
N GLN A 283 16.14 -18.06 -18.27
CA GLN A 283 14.93 -18.63 -17.66
C GLN A 283 15.18 -19.07 -16.21
N LEU A 284 16.30 -19.74 -15.93
CA LEU A 284 16.68 -20.13 -14.57
C LEU A 284 16.92 -18.92 -13.66
N TYR A 285 17.56 -17.86 -14.16
CA TYR A 285 17.73 -16.63 -13.39
C TYR A 285 16.40 -15.97 -13.03
N ASP A 286 15.45 -15.92 -13.98
CA ASP A 286 14.13 -15.39 -13.70
C ASP A 286 13.37 -16.24 -12.67
N GLN A 287 13.38 -17.57 -12.83
CA GLN A 287 12.78 -18.50 -11.86
C GLN A 287 13.42 -18.38 -10.46
N ASN A 288 14.74 -18.27 -10.37
CA ASN A 288 15.44 -18.07 -9.09
C ASN A 288 15.11 -16.71 -8.46
N SER A 289 14.98 -15.66 -9.28
CA SER A 289 14.55 -14.34 -8.83
C SER A 289 13.13 -14.39 -8.27
N GLN A 290 12.21 -15.10 -8.93
CA GLN A 290 10.85 -15.32 -8.44
C GLN A 290 10.84 -16.13 -7.13
N LEU A 291 11.61 -17.21 -7.05
CA LEU A 291 11.75 -18.02 -5.83
C LEU A 291 12.25 -17.18 -4.65
N THR A 292 13.27 -16.37 -4.88
CA THR A 292 13.85 -15.47 -3.87
C THR A 292 12.81 -14.46 -3.37
N LYS A 293 11.99 -13.89 -4.27
CA LYS A 293 10.87 -13.02 -3.89
C LYS A 293 9.85 -13.76 -3.02
N TYR A 294 9.48 -14.99 -3.36
CA TYR A 294 8.54 -15.79 -2.56
C TYR A 294 9.08 -16.14 -1.17
N MET A 295 10.37 -16.49 -1.07
CA MET A 295 11.02 -16.73 0.22
C MET A 295 10.98 -15.48 1.11
N HIS A 296 11.31 -14.31 0.56
CA HIS A 296 11.24 -13.05 1.31
C HIS A 296 9.83 -12.72 1.80
N VAL A 297 8.80 -12.97 0.98
CA VAL A 297 7.40 -12.76 1.38
C VAL A 297 7.04 -13.67 2.57
N SER A 298 7.48 -14.92 2.58
CA SER A 298 7.27 -15.84 3.71
C SER A 298 7.95 -15.33 4.99
N THR A 299 9.21 -14.93 4.90
CA THR A 299 9.95 -14.38 6.05
C THR A 299 9.33 -13.08 6.58
N ASP A 300 8.91 -12.18 5.69
CA ASP A 300 8.24 -10.94 6.07
C ASP A 300 6.90 -11.21 6.75
N TYR A 301 6.18 -12.24 6.32
CA TYR A 301 4.94 -12.69 6.96
C TYR A 301 5.18 -13.24 8.36
N GLU A 302 6.17 -14.10 8.55
CA GLU A 302 6.55 -14.61 9.88
C GLU A 302 6.96 -13.48 10.82
N ARG A 303 7.75 -12.53 10.33
CA ARG A 303 8.13 -11.32 11.09
C ARG A 303 6.92 -10.48 11.45
N LEU A 304 5.98 -10.30 10.51
CA LEU A 304 4.74 -9.59 10.76
C LEU A 304 3.93 -10.28 11.86
N VAL A 305 3.71 -11.59 11.77
CA VAL A 305 2.98 -12.36 12.81
C VAL A 305 3.68 -12.25 14.16
N LEU A 306 5.01 -12.34 14.20
CA LEU A 306 5.78 -12.18 15.43
C LEU A 306 5.60 -10.78 16.03
N GLN A 307 5.67 -9.72 15.23
CA GLN A 307 5.46 -8.34 15.70
C GLN A 307 4.03 -8.10 16.19
N LEU A 308 3.03 -8.62 15.46
CA LEU A 308 1.62 -8.55 15.87
C LEU A 308 1.36 -9.29 17.18
N SER A 309 2.18 -10.28 17.53
CA SER A 309 2.05 -11.04 18.78
C SER A 309 2.67 -10.34 20.00
N LYS A 310 3.68 -9.48 19.79
CA LYS A 310 4.46 -8.85 20.86
C LYS A 310 3.85 -7.54 21.35
N ASP A 311 3.34 -6.71 20.44
CA ASP A 311 2.99 -5.33 20.76
C ASP A 311 1.49 -5.06 20.67
N ASP A 312 0.93 -4.47 21.74
CA ASP A 312 -0.43 -3.92 21.73
C ASP A 312 -0.40 -2.55 21.02
N LEU A 313 -0.28 -2.60 19.69
CA LEU A 313 -0.29 -1.40 18.85
C LEU A 313 -1.69 -0.79 18.85
N PRO A 314 -1.88 0.42 19.40
CA PRO A 314 -3.18 1.06 19.40
C PRO A 314 -3.63 1.27 17.95
N ARG A 315 -4.84 0.78 17.63
CA ARG A 315 -5.47 0.89 16.31
C ARG A 315 -4.78 0.13 15.18
N LEU A 316 -3.99 -0.89 15.52
CA LEU A 316 -3.44 -1.85 14.56
C LEU A 316 -4.48 -2.40 13.57
N PRO A 317 -5.72 -2.77 13.97
CA PRO A 317 -6.73 -3.24 13.01
C PRO A 317 -7.06 -2.20 11.94
N ALA A 318 -7.12 -0.92 12.32
CA ALA A 318 -7.42 0.15 11.37
C ALA A 318 -6.25 0.37 10.39
N VAL A 319 -5.00 0.30 10.88
CA VAL A 319 -3.79 0.42 10.05
C VAL A 319 -3.74 -0.73 9.04
N LEU A 320 -3.91 -1.96 9.51
CA LEU A 320 -3.95 -3.15 8.67
C LEU A 320 -5.08 -3.05 7.63
N ASN A 321 -6.30 -2.72 8.05
CA ASN A 321 -7.43 -2.57 7.12
C ASN A 321 -7.16 -1.53 6.03
N ARG A 322 -6.51 -0.41 6.36
CA ARG A 322 -6.15 0.62 5.37
C ARG A 322 -5.09 0.10 4.39
N LEU A 323 -4.05 -0.56 4.88
CA LEU A 323 -2.96 -1.07 4.04
C LEU A 323 -3.44 -2.21 3.14
N LEU A 324 -4.28 -3.09 3.67
CA LEU A 324 -4.94 -4.17 2.94
C LEU A 324 -5.88 -3.61 1.86
N LYS A 325 -6.68 -2.58 2.16
CA LYS A 325 -7.51 -1.89 1.15
C LYS A 325 -6.72 -1.25 0.02
N ARG A 326 -5.43 -0.95 0.24
CA ARG A 326 -4.51 -0.39 -0.76
C ARG A 326 -3.69 -1.47 -1.48
N ASN A 327 -3.97 -2.76 -1.25
CA ASN A 327 -3.17 -3.88 -1.75
C ASN A 327 -1.67 -3.70 -1.47
N THR A 328 -1.34 -3.20 -0.27
CA THR A 328 0.05 -2.95 0.11
C THR A 328 0.78 -4.27 0.33
N SER A 329 2.03 -4.39 -0.12
CA SER A 329 2.81 -5.62 0.02
C SER A 329 3.08 -5.96 1.50
N PRO A 330 3.24 -7.25 1.87
CA PRO A 330 3.55 -7.66 3.24
C PRO A 330 4.77 -6.95 3.83
N SER A 331 5.81 -6.73 3.03
CA SER A 331 7.02 -5.98 3.45
C SER A 331 6.71 -4.53 3.83
N ALA A 332 5.86 -3.86 3.04
CA ALA A 332 5.44 -2.50 3.35
C ALA A 332 4.48 -2.44 4.55
N ILE A 333 3.67 -3.49 4.76
CA ILE A 333 2.87 -3.65 5.98
C ILE A 333 3.78 -3.80 7.20
N LEU A 334 4.79 -4.67 7.11
CA LEU A 334 5.78 -4.88 8.17
C LEU A 334 6.50 -3.58 8.50
N LYS A 335 7.03 -2.87 7.50
CA LYS A 335 7.69 -1.56 7.69
C LYS A 335 6.77 -0.54 8.35
N ALA A 336 5.50 -0.49 7.95
CA ALA A 336 4.52 0.36 8.61
C ALA A 336 4.39 -0.05 10.08
N VAL A 337 4.07 -1.31 10.37
CA VAL A 337 3.91 -1.84 11.73
C VAL A 337 5.14 -1.54 12.60
N THR A 338 6.36 -1.81 12.11
CA THR A 338 7.61 -1.48 12.80
C THR A 338 7.72 0.01 13.10
N ALA A 339 7.44 0.89 12.12
CA ALA A 339 7.43 2.33 12.38
C ALA A 339 6.38 2.72 13.45
N GLY A 340 5.24 2.03 13.49
CA GLY A 340 4.24 2.19 14.54
C GLY A 340 4.74 1.82 15.93
N ILE A 341 5.53 0.74 16.04
CA ILE A 341 6.18 0.27 17.28
C ILE A 341 7.23 1.28 17.74
N ASP A 342 8.01 1.82 16.80
CA ASP A 342 9.01 2.86 17.04
C ASP A 342 8.38 4.23 17.42
N GLY A 343 7.05 4.29 17.49
CA GLY A 343 6.31 5.48 17.92
C GLY A 343 6.00 6.47 16.80
N HIS A 344 6.24 6.13 15.54
CA HIS A 344 5.79 6.95 14.42
C HIS A 344 4.26 6.92 14.34
N SER A 345 3.65 8.05 14.68
CA SER A 345 2.20 8.21 14.63
C SER A 345 1.72 8.19 13.18
N PHE A 346 1.00 7.13 12.80
CA PHE A 346 0.26 7.13 11.55
C PHE A 346 -0.84 8.20 11.56
N LYS A 347 -1.03 8.88 10.42
CA LYS A 347 -2.21 9.75 10.20
C LYS A 347 -3.46 8.89 10.02
N MET A 348 -3.95 8.29 11.10
CA MET A 348 -5.17 7.47 11.08
C MET A 348 -6.41 8.33 11.21
N PRO A 349 -7.54 7.93 10.62
CA PRO A 349 -8.80 8.59 10.89
C PRO A 349 -9.20 8.21 12.31
N TYR A 350 -9.56 9.20 13.12
CA TYR A 350 -10.08 8.94 14.45
C TYR A 350 -11.52 8.46 14.36
N GLU A 351 -11.93 7.58 15.26
CA GLU A 351 -13.32 7.17 15.33
C GLU A 351 -14.21 8.35 15.74
N LYS A 352 -15.47 8.35 15.28
CA LYS A 352 -16.44 9.41 15.64
C LYS A 352 -16.56 9.59 17.15
N ARG A 353 -16.50 8.51 17.93
CA ARG A 353 -16.56 8.55 19.40
C ARG A 353 -15.33 9.22 20.02
N GLU A 354 -14.13 8.96 19.50
CA GLU A 354 -12.88 9.56 20.00
C GLU A 354 -12.83 11.05 19.68
N LEU A 355 -13.27 11.40 18.46
CA LEU A 355 -13.49 12.77 18.02
C LEU A 355 -14.48 13.47 18.95
N GLN A 356 -15.60 12.82 19.31
CA GLN A 356 -16.64 13.40 20.17
C GLN A 356 -16.11 13.65 21.58
N LYS A 357 -15.40 12.66 22.15
CA LYS A 357 -14.75 12.78 23.45
C LYS A 357 -13.78 13.96 23.46
N SER A 358 -12.93 14.07 22.44
CA SER A 358 -11.94 15.14 22.37
C SER A 358 -12.55 16.50 22.06
N ALA A 359 -13.63 16.56 21.30
CA ALA A 359 -14.42 17.77 21.11
C ALA A 359 -15.08 18.23 22.42
N ALA A 360 -15.66 17.31 23.20
CA ALA A 360 -16.20 17.61 24.51
C ALA A 360 -15.11 18.11 25.48
N LEU A 361 -13.95 17.46 25.50
CA LEU A 361 -12.80 17.91 26.28
C LEU A 361 -12.29 19.28 25.83
N LEU A 362 -12.30 19.57 24.53
CA LEU A 362 -11.93 20.89 24.01
C LEU A 362 -12.90 21.97 24.49
N ILE A 363 -14.19 21.67 24.54
CA ILE A 363 -15.23 22.63 24.94
C ILE A 363 -15.19 22.85 26.46
N LEU A 364 -15.10 21.78 27.25
CA LEU A 364 -15.19 21.85 28.72
C LEU A 364 -13.86 22.16 29.41
N GLY A 365 -12.76 21.58 28.93
CA GLY A 365 -11.43 21.67 29.54
C GLY A 365 -10.39 22.39 28.68
N GLY A 366 -10.80 22.93 27.53
CA GLY A 366 -9.92 23.65 26.63
C GLY A 366 -8.83 22.79 25.96
N PRO A 367 -7.84 23.44 25.32
CA PRO A 367 -6.76 22.76 24.62
C PRO A 367 -5.90 21.84 25.50
N ARG A 368 -5.78 22.15 26.80
CA ARG A 368 -4.98 21.36 27.75
C ARG A 368 -5.59 19.98 27.99
N ALA A 369 -6.91 19.90 28.17
CA ALA A 369 -7.61 18.63 28.36
C ALA A 369 -7.47 17.72 27.12
N VAL A 370 -7.54 18.28 25.92
CA VAL A 370 -7.31 17.53 24.67
C VAL A 370 -5.88 17.02 24.57
N ARG A 371 -4.88 17.83 24.97
CA ARG A 371 -3.48 17.37 25.00
C ARG A 371 -3.27 16.22 25.99
N LEU A 372 -3.93 16.27 27.14
CA LEU A 372 -3.90 15.18 28.13
C LEU A 372 -4.53 13.90 27.57
N GLU A 373 -5.67 14.01 26.89
CA GLU A 373 -6.32 12.89 26.20
C GLU A 373 -5.45 12.32 25.07
N GLN A 374 -4.79 13.20 24.31
CA GLN A 374 -3.85 12.78 23.28
C GLN A 374 -2.64 12.04 23.87
N ALA A 375 -2.12 12.48 25.01
CA ALA A 375 -0.99 11.84 25.68
C ALA A 375 -1.37 10.48 26.29
N THR A 376 -2.51 10.42 27.00
CA THR A 376 -2.93 9.25 27.78
C THR A 376 -3.66 8.20 26.95
N ASN A 377 -4.58 8.63 26.08
CA ASN A 377 -5.48 7.75 25.33
C ASN A 377 -5.24 7.78 23.82
N LYS A 378 -4.18 8.47 23.35
CA LYS A 378 -3.87 8.64 21.93
C LYS A 378 -5.04 9.22 21.12
N GLY A 379 -5.82 10.10 21.76
CA GLY A 379 -6.94 10.82 21.13
C GLY A 379 -6.49 11.84 20.08
N PRO A 380 -7.44 12.41 19.30
CA PRO A 380 -7.15 13.45 18.33
C PRO A 380 -6.65 14.74 18.99
N GLY A 381 -5.63 15.34 18.38
CA GLY A 381 -5.10 16.63 18.82
C GLY A 381 -6.05 17.78 18.51
N VAL A 382 -5.83 18.92 19.17
CA VAL A 382 -6.68 20.13 19.10
C VAL A 382 -6.95 20.57 17.66
N ARG A 383 -5.89 20.70 16.85
CA ARG A 383 -6.00 21.10 15.45
C ARG A 383 -6.86 20.14 14.65
N HIS A 384 -6.70 18.83 14.88
CA HIS A 384 -7.48 17.82 14.17
C HIS A 384 -8.96 17.90 14.56
N VAL A 385 -9.27 18.07 15.85
CA VAL A 385 -10.66 18.24 16.32
C VAL A 385 -11.31 19.51 15.73
N GLN A 386 -10.56 20.61 15.65
CA GLN A 386 -11.06 21.88 15.10
C GLN A 386 -11.25 21.85 13.58
N SER A 387 -10.41 21.10 12.86
CA SER A 387 -10.48 20.99 11.40
C SER A 387 -11.41 19.88 10.92
N ASN A 388 -12.03 19.11 11.82
CA ASN A 388 -12.78 17.91 11.43
C ASN A 388 -14.27 18.21 11.27
N ASP A 389 -14.77 17.97 10.05
CA ASP A 389 -16.17 18.19 9.65
C ASP A 389 -17.17 17.23 10.30
N VAL A 390 -16.72 16.16 10.96
CA VAL A 390 -17.60 15.26 11.75
C VAL A 390 -18.34 16.05 12.83
N PHE A 391 -17.79 17.19 13.26
CA PHE A 391 -18.53 18.22 13.95
C PHE A 391 -18.76 19.39 13.01
N ARG A 392 -19.72 19.25 12.10
CA ARG A 392 -20.51 20.41 11.65
C ARG A 392 -21.20 20.98 12.89
N ARG A 393 -20.43 21.74 13.67
CA ARG A 393 -20.97 22.46 14.82
C ARG A 393 -21.97 23.45 14.24
N PRO A 394 -23.23 23.47 14.71
CA PRO A 394 -24.13 24.56 14.41
C PRO A 394 -23.37 25.86 14.68
N ARG A 395 -23.11 26.63 13.62
CA ARG A 395 -22.39 27.89 13.75
C ARG A 395 -23.45 28.92 14.07
N PHE A 396 -23.37 29.44 15.27
CA PHE A 396 -24.16 30.60 15.63
C PHE A 396 -23.54 31.83 14.97
N TYR A 397 -24.34 32.54 14.16
CA TYR A 397 -23.93 33.80 13.57
C TYR A 397 -24.62 34.96 14.26
N GLY A 398 -23.82 35.81 14.89
CA GLY A 398 -24.27 37.10 15.40
C GLY A 398 -24.51 38.09 14.26
N CYS A 399 -25.55 38.92 14.43
CA CYS A 399 -25.82 40.04 13.54
C CYS A 399 -24.78 41.14 13.76
N SER A 400 -24.26 41.68 12.66
CA SER A 400 -23.34 42.83 12.68
C SER A 400 -24.14 44.04 12.24
N GLY A 401 -24.37 44.97 13.14
CA GLY A 401 -25.36 46.03 12.94
C GLY A 401 -26.79 45.52 13.11
N ARG A 402 -27.67 45.93 12.18
CA ARG A 402 -29.12 45.67 12.24
C ARG A 402 -29.44 44.18 12.09
N GLN A 403 -30.55 43.76 12.68
CA GLN A 403 -31.04 42.39 12.55
C GLN A 403 -31.33 42.05 11.09
N THR A 404 -30.80 40.92 10.63
CA THR A 404 -31.11 40.38 9.30
C THR A 404 -31.94 39.12 9.44
N TYR A 405 -32.98 38.99 8.61
CA TYR A 405 -33.84 37.81 8.53
C TYR A 405 -33.03 36.53 8.27
N HIS A 406 -31.98 36.64 7.46
CA HIS A 406 -31.12 35.53 7.09
C HIS A 406 -30.35 34.94 8.28
N SER A 407 -29.75 35.78 9.13
CA SER A 407 -28.97 35.31 10.29
C SER A 407 -29.84 34.57 11.30
N LEU A 408 -31.03 35.10 11.59
CA LEU A 408 -31.98 34.47 12.51
C LEU A 408 -32.49 33.14 11.96
N THR A 409 -32.89 33.10 10.68
CA THR A 409 -33.32 31.86 10.00
C THR A 409 -32.21 30.81 10.03
N HIS A 410 -30.98 31.21 9.73
CA HIS A 410 -29.83 30.30 9.74
C HIS A 410 -29.61 29.70 11.14
N ASN A 411 -29.63 30.54 12.18
CA ASN A 411 -29.46 30.09 13.56
C ASN A 411 -30.58 29.13 13.96
N MET A 412 -31.84 29.48 13.69
CA MET A 412 -32.98 28.60 13.94
C MET A 412 -32.79 27.24 13.29
N ASN A 413 -32.55 27.19 11.98
CA ASN A 413 -32.43 25.93 11.25
C ASN A 413 -31.23 25.11 11.75
N SER A 414 -30.06 25.74 11.91
CA SER A 414 -28.83 25.02 12.29
C SER A 414 -28.93 24.32 13.65
N PHE A 415 -29.63 24.92 14.61
CA PHE A 415 -29.81 24.35 15.94
C PHE A 415 -31.03 23.43 16.02
N LEU A 416 -32.11 23.70 15.29
CA LEU A 416 -33.32 22.87 15.28
C LEU A 416 -33.18 21.59 14.46
N GLU A 417 -32.42 21.59 13.35
CA GLU A 417 -32.20 20.41 12.50
C GLU A 417 -31.68 19.19 13.28
N ASN A 418 -30.86 19.44 14.31
CA ASN A 418 -30.26 18.39 15.14
C ASN A 418 -31.06 18.12 16.43
N THR A 419 -32.14 18.87 16.66
CA THR A 419 -32.99 18.72 17.83
C THR A 419 -34.11 17.73 17.51
N PRO A 420 -34.25 16.63 18.27
CA PRO A 420 -35.35 15.70 18.05
C PRO A 420 -36.70 16.42 18.21
N THR A 421 -37.53 16.33 17.16
CA THR A 421 -38.89 16.83 17.16
C THR A 421 -39.67 16.15 18.28
N PRO A 422 -40.26 16.91 19.20
CA PRO A 422 -41.01 16.32 20.30
C PRO A 422 -42.25 15.59 19.75
N HIS A 423 -42.69 14.53 20.44
CA HIS A 423 -43.90 13.78 20.04
C HIS A 423 -45.19 14.62 20.12
N ALA A 424 -45.17 15.70 20.89
CA ALA A 424 -46.26 16.68 21.00
C ALA A 424 -45.67 18.10 20.98
N PRO A 425 -46.44 19.11 20.53
CA PRO A 425 -46.01 20.51 20.56
C PRO A 425 -45.53 20.87 21.96
N SER A 426 -44.27 21.27 22.08
CA SER A 426 -43.68 21.66 23.36
C SER A 426 -43.82 23.16 23.57
N ALA A 427 -43.97 23.56 24.83
CA ALA A 427 -43.89 24.96 25.22
C ALA A 427 -42.43 25.45 25.15
N TRP A 428 -42.22 26.60 24.53
CA TRP A 428 -40.93 27.28 24.49
C TRP A 428 -40.98 28.62 25.23
N HIS A 429 -39.84 29.03 25.76
CA HIS A 429 -39.64 30.28 26.48
C HIS A 429 -38.54 31.07 25.78
N LEU A 430 -38.80 32.32 25.39
CA LEU A 430 -37.78 33.21 24.83
C LEU A 430 -37.08 33.93 25.97
N LEU A 431 -35.81 33.65 26.17
CA LEU A 431 -34.97 34.35 27.13
C LEU A 431 -34.12 35.37 26.38
N PHE A 432 -34.00 36.58 26.88
CA PHE A 432 -33.04 37.54 26.35
C PHE A 432 -32.39 38.36 27.45
N ASP A 433 -31.14 38.77 27.20
CA ASP A 433 -30.35 39.58 28.11
C ASP A 433 -29.27 40.38 27.35
N ASN A 434 -28.68 41.38 28.00
CA ASN A 434 -27.54 42.14 27.49
C ASN A 434 -26.23 41.67 28.14
N VAL A 435 -25.23 41.37 27.32
CA VAL A 435 -23.91 40.94 27.76
C VAL A 435 -22.90 42.02 27.41
N ASN A 436 -22.08 42.46 28.38
CA ASN A 436 -20.98 43.38 28.11
C ASN A 436 -20.01 42.79 27.10
N THR A 437 -19.59 43.60 26.13
CA THR A 437 -18.64 43.22 25.08
C THR A 437 -17.47 44.18 25.02
N ASP A 438 -16.31 43.67 24.60
CA ASP A 438 -15.18 44.54 24.26
C ASP A 438 -15.56 45.44 23.08
N GLU A 439 -15.33 46.75 23.21
CA GLU A 439 -15.54 47.75 22.14
C GLU A 439 -14.48 47.59 21.04
N ARG A 440 -14.57 46.51 20.25
CA ARG A 440 -13.57 46.16 19.23
C ARG A 440 -14.19 45.45 18.03
N LEU A 441 -13.78 45.88 16.84
CA LEU A 441 -14.09 45.18 15.59
C LEU A 441 -13.27 43.90 15.44
N ARG A 442 -13.90 42.83 14.97
CA ARG A 442 -13.26 41.55 14.62
C ARG A 442 -13.72 41.11 13.25
N TYR A 443 -12.89 40.38 12.51
CA TYR A 443 -13.29 39.83 11.21
C TYR A 443 -13.56 38.34 11.32
N ASP A 444 -14.73 37.89 10.84
CA ASP A 444 -15.12 36.49 10.80
C ASP A 444 -15.21 35.98 9.37
N THR A 445 -14.41 34.97 9.05
CA THR A 445 -14.38 34.31 7.73
C THR A 445 -15.32 33.11 7.65
N SER A 446 -15.91 32.69 8.76
CA SER A 446 -16.57 31.40 8.88
C SER A 446 -17.94 31.32 8.18
N GLY A 447 -18.60 32.46 7.96
CA GLY A 447 -19.93 32.57 7.36
C GLY A 447 -19.99 32.90 5.87
N GLY A 448 -18.84 32.94 5.18
CA GLY A 448 -18.77 33.37 3.78
C GLY A 448 -19.28 34.81 3.57
N GLU A 449 -19.71 35.14 2.36
CA GLU A 449 -20.16 36.50 2.00
C GLU A 449 -21.49 36.91 2.65
N GLN A 450 -22.33 35.95 3.05
CA GLN A 450 -23.67 36.25 3.58
C GLN A 450 -23.72 36.41 5.10
N LEU A 451 -22.86 35.70 5.83
CA LEU A 451 -22.91 35.62 7.30
C LEU A 451 -21.56 35.97 7.97
N GLY A 452 -20.48 36.06 7.20
CA GLY A 452 -19.16 36.51 7.64
C GLY A 452 -19.04 38.03 7.74
N GLY A 453 -17.82 38.53 7.73
CA GLY A 453 -17.51 39.96 7.72
C GLY A 453 -17.11 40.55 9.07
N VAL A 454 -17.14 41.89 9.16
CA VAL A 454 -16.78 42.66 10.35
C VAL A 454 -17.87 42.53 11.43
N LYS A 455 -17.49 41.95 12.58
CA LYS A 455 -18.27 41.80 13.81
C LYS A 455 -17.89 42.90 14.82
N GLY A 456 -18.77 43.12 15.81
CA GLY A 456 -18.60 44.19 16.82
C GLY A 456 -19.20 45.54 16.42
N VAL A 457 -19.96 45.56 15.31
CA VAL A 457 -20.72 46.72 14.85
C VAL A 457 -22.06 46.77 15.59
N ALA A 458 -22.34 47.90 16.22
CA ALA A 458 -23.59 48.14 16.92
C ALA A 458 -24.75 48.38 15.93
N ARG A 459 -25.95 47.93 16.31
CA ARG A 459 -27.17 48.08 15.48
C ARG A 459 -27.59 49.53 15.22
N GLU A 460 -27.17 50.45 16.07
CA GLU A 460 -27.40 51.90 15.93
C GLU A 460 -26.46 52.56 14.91
N SER A 461 -25.58 51.80 14.27
CA SER A 461 -24.72 52.30 13.19
C SER A 461 -25.55 52.75 11.99
N ASN A 462 -25.12 53.83 11.33
CA ASN A 462 -25.76 54.40 10.15
C ASN A 462 -25.15 53.88 8.84
N PHE A 463 -24.12 53.04 8.92
CA PHE A 463 -23.48 52.45 7.76
C PHE A 463 -24.41 51.49 6.98
N GLU A 464 -24.69 51.81 5.72
CA GLU A 464 -25.52 50.99 4.81
C GLU A 464 -24.71 50.11 3.86
N GLY A 465 -23.38 50.16 3.93
CA GLY A 465 -22.48 49.36 3.08
C GLY A 465 -22.31 47.90 3.52
N SER A 466 -21.57 47.14 2.72
CA SER A 466 -21.18 45.76 3.07
C SER A 466 -20.13 45.77 4.18
N LEU A 467 -20.32 44.90 5.18
CA LEU A 467 -19.32 44.62 6.22
C LEU A 467 -18.35 43.49 5.83
N VAL A 468 -18.46 42.97 4.61
CA VAL A 468 -17.57 41.93 4.08
C VAL A 468 -16.44 42.60 3.30
N ILE A 469 -15.21 42.17 3.59
CA ILE A 469 -14.01 42.71 2.95
C ILE A 469 -13.59 41.71 1.86
N CYS A 470 -13.87 42.04 0.61
CA CYS A 470 -13.46 41.27 -0.57
C CYS A 470 -12.26 41.91 -1.27
N SER A 471 -12.04 43.20 -1.07
CA SER A 471 -10.99 44.00 -1.68
C SER A 471 -10.37 44.99 -0.69
N HIS A 472 -9.24 45.58 -1.06
CA HIS A 472 -8.66 46.70 -0.30
C HIS A 472 -9.60 47.91 -0.28
N GLY A 473 -10.37 48.14 -1.35
CA GLY A 473 -11.37 49.22 -1.39
C GLY A 473 -12.45 49.07 -0.32
N ASP A 474 -12.96 47.85 -0.10
CA ASP A 474 -13.96 47.58 0.95
C ASP A 474 -13.40 47.87 2.35
N PHE A 475 -12.12 47.52 2.57
CA PHE A 475 -11.44 47.84 3.81
C PHE A 475 -11.35 49.36 4.04
N GLU A 476 -10.99 50.13 3.02
CA GLU A 476 -10.90 51.59 3.11
C GLU A 476 -12.28 52.23 3.37
N VAL A 477 -13.35 51.73 2.72
CA VAL A 477 -14.72 52.18 2.97
C VAL A 477 -15.13 51.94 4.42
N ILE A 478 -14.90 50.74 4.95
CA ILE A 478 -15.20 50.41 6.35
C ILE A 478 -14.35 51.24 7.31
N ARG A 479 -13.05 51.41 7.02
CA ARG A 479 -12.15 52.21 7.84
C ARG A 479 -12.61 53.66 7.93
N ASN A 480 -12.98 54.25 6.80
CA ASN A 480 -13.48 55.63 6.75
C ASN A 480 -14.82 55.74 7.47
N ALA A 481 -15.73 54.76 7.33
CA ALA A 481 -17.00 54.73 8.05
C ALA A 481 -16.82 54.64 9.58
N VAL A 482 -15.80 53.92 10.06
CA VAL A 482 -15.43 53.91 11.50
C VAL A 482 -14.89 55.28 11.93
N GLN A 483 -14.02 55.90 11.13
CA GLN A 483 -13.43 57.21 11.43
C GLN A 483 -14.49 58.34 11.44
N ASN A 484 -15.46 58.27 10.55
CA ASN A 484 -16.55 59.24 10.44
C ASN A 484 -17.63 59.05 11.52
N GLY A 485 -17.61 57.93 12.25
CA GLY A 485 -18.64 57.60 13.24
C GLY A 485 -19.91 56.97 12.65
N ASP A 486 -19.90 56.59 11.37
CA ASP A 486 -21.01 55.88 10.73
C ASP A 486 -21.14 54.44 11.25
N ILE A 487 -20.00 53.83 11.60
CA ILE A 487 -19.92 52.53 12.28
C ILE A 487 -19.64 52.78 13.77
N LEU A 488 -20.59 52.40 14.61
CA LEU A 488 -20.47 52.47 16.06
C LEU A 488 -20.03 51.11 16.62
N LEU A 489 -19.15 51.13 17.61
CA LEU A 489 -18.66 49.92 18.29
C LEU A 489 -19.68 49.45 19.33
N SER A 490 -19.90 48.14 19.39
CA SER A 490 -20.79 47.54 20.39
C SER A 490 -20.16 47.55 21.78
N LYS A 491 -20.86 48.12 22.75
CA LYS A 491 -20.52 48.08 24.18
C LYS A 491 -21.15 46.90 24.89
N GLU A 492 -22.38 46.59 24.48
CA GLU A 492 -23.12 45.43 24.94
C GLU A 492 -23.68 44.68 23.76
N MET A 493 -24.04 43.41 23.97
CA MET A 493 -24.66 42.55 22.98
C MET A 493 -25.94 41.96 23.57
N THR A 494 -27.07 42.29 22.94
CA THR A 494 -28.34 41.66 23.29
C THR A 494 -28.36 40.26 22.70
N VAL A 495 -28.49 39.24 23.54
CA VAL A 495 -28.56 37.82 23.17
C VAL A 495 -29.97 37.32 23.44
N ALA A 496 -30.54 36.55 22.53
CA ALA A 496 -31.82 35.87 22.72
C ALA A 496 -31.74 34.39 22.36
N ALA A 497 -32.35 33.55 23.19
CA ALA A 497 -32.41 32.10 23.01
C ALA A 497 -33.81 31.58 23.33
N ALA A 498 -34.28 30.61 22.54
CA ALA A 498 -35.48 29.86 22.86
C ALA A 498 -35.11 28.62 23.68
N VAL A 499 -35.83 28.40 24.78
CA VAL A 499 -35.64 27.27 25.68
C VAL A 499 -36.90 26.42 25.71
N ARG A 500 -36.77 25.15 25.38
CA ARG A 500 -37.87 24.18 25.46
C ARG A 500 -38.02 23.72 26.90
N ASN A 501 -39.25 23.69 27.39
CA ASN A 501 -39.57 23.07 28.67
C ASN A 501 -39.50 21.53 28.56
N SER A 502 -38.28 20.99 28.55
CA SER A 502 -37.98 19.56 28.54
C SER A 502 -36.90 19.23 29.57
N ASN A 503 -36.76 17.94 29.91
CA ASN A 503 -35.68 17.45 30.76
C ASN A 503 -34.83 16.43 29.97
N PRO A 504 -33.59 16.77 29.56
CA PRO A 504 -32.90 18.05 29.76
C PRO A 504 -33.49 19.18 28.91
N PRO A 505 -33.26 20.46 29.29
CA PRO A 505 -33.74 21.60 28.51
C PRO A 505 -33.02 21.65 27.17
N VAL A 506 -33.77 21.94 26.10
CA VAL A 506 -33.18 22.24 24.80
C VAL A 506 -33.08 23.74 24.66
N ILE A 507 -31.88 24.22 24.34
CA ILE A 507 -31.58 25.64 24.18
C ILE A 507 -31.21 25.88 22.73
N VAL A 508 -31.91 26.82 22.10
CA VAL A 508 -31.71 27.24 20.72
C VAL A 508 -31.29 28.71 20.72
N PRO A 509 -30.00 29.03 20.54
CA PRO A 509 -29.56 30.40 20.36
C PRO A 509 -30.17 30.97 19.07
N LEU A 510 -30.90 32.07 19.19
CA LEU A 510 -31.62 32.66 18.06
C LEU A 510 -30.89 33.88 17.52
N TYR A 511 -30.45 34.75 18.43
CA TYR A 511 -30.02 36.08 18.06
C TYR A 511 -28.92 36.62 18.98
N ALA A 512 -28.01 37.39 18.39
CA ALA A 512 -27.07 38.22 19.11
C ALA A 512 -26.74 39.45 18.26
N SER A 513 -26.82 40.64 18.85
CA SER A 513 -26.47 41.89 18.18
C SER A 513 -25.99 42.95 19.16
N GLY A 514 -24.96 43.68 18.74
CA GLY A 514 -24.36 44.73 19.52
C GLY A 514 -25.22 45.99 19.64
N THR A 515 -25.06 46.72 20.75
CA THR A 515 -25.56 48.08 20.96
C THR A 515 -24.44 49.00 21.42
N ALA A 516 -24.44 50.23 20.94
CA ALA A 516 -23.48 51.26 21.36
C ALA A 516 -23.96 52.06 22.59
N LYS A 517 -25.19 51.82 23.08
CA LYS A 517 -25.85 52.61 24.15
C LYS A 517 -25.80 54.11 23.90
N VAL A 518 -26.14 54.53 22.68
CA VAL A 518 -26.17 55.95 22.32
C VAL A 518 -27.18 56.69 23.20
N LYS A 519 -26.76 57.77 23.86
CA LYS A 519 -27.67 58.56 24.70
C LYS A 519 -28.77 59.18 23.84
N GLY A 520 -30.02 59.03 24.27
CA GLY A 520 -31.19 59.57 23.55
C GLY A 520 -31.66 58.71 22.38
N SER A 521 -31.04 57.57 22.09
CA SER A 521 -31.60 56.62 21.12
C SER A 521 -32.82 55.89 21.67
N ASP A 522 -33.72 55.47 20.78
CA ASP A 522 -34.86 54.61 21.11
C ASP A 522 -34.41 53.14 21.24
N ALA A 523 -33.45 52.89 22.13
CA ALA A 523 -32.88 51.57 22.33
C ALA A 523 -33.93 50.51 22.72
N ALA A 524 -34.94 50.92 23.52
CA ALA A 524 -36.05 50.07 23.93
C ALA A 524 -36.98 49.73 22.76
N GLY A 525 -37.32 50.72 21.90
CA GLY A 525 -38.12 50.47 20.71
C GLY A 525 -37.40 49.64 19.64
N ASP A 526 -36.08 49.81 19.50
CA ASP A 526 -35.24 48.95 18.65
C ASP A 526 -35.22 47.50 19.16
N GLN A 527 -35.04 47.32 20.47
CA GLN A 527 -35.04 46.01 21.09
C GLN A 527 -36.42 45.33 20.98
N ALA A 528 -37.50 46.08 21.18
CA ALA A 528 -38.87 45.60 21.00
C ALA A 528 -39.16 45.17 19.56
N ARG A 529 -38.71 45.95 18.57
CA ARG A 529 -38.78 45.59 17.14
C ARG A 529 -38.07 44.27 16.87
N MET A 530 -36.89 44.12 17.43
CA MET A 530 -36.05 42.95 17.23
C MET A 530 -36.66 41.68 17.84
N LEU A 531 -37.22 41.77 19.05
CA LEU A 531 -37.95 40.67 19.68
C LEU A 531 -39.22 40.30 18.91
N ALA A 532 -39.97 41.30 18.42
CA ALA A 532 -41.15 41.06 17.58
C ALA A 532 -40.78 40.28 16.31
N ASN A 533 -39.70 40.66 15.63
CA ASN A 533 -39.20 39.95 14.46
C ASN A 533 -38.77 38.51 14.78
N ILE A 534 -38.19 38.27 15.97
CA ILE A 534 -37.84 36.91 16.43
C ILE A 534 -39.09 36.05 16.59
N LEU A 535 -40.11 36.58 17.27
CA LEU A 535 -41.37 35.87 17.51
C LEU A 535 -42.12 35.58 16.21
N GLU A 536 -42.17 36.54 15.28
CA GLU A 536 -42.80 36.36 13.96
C GLU A 536 -42.11 35.27 13.13
N GLN A 537 -40.77 35.26 13.12
CA GLN A 537 -40.01 34.22 12.42
C GLN A 537 -40.13 32.86 13.09
N TRP A 538 -40.16 32.81 14.42
CA TRP A 538 -40.43 31.57 15.15
C TRP A 538 -41.81 31.02 14.82
N GLU A 539 -42.85 31.85 14.90
CA GLU A 539 -44.23 31.44 14.66
C GLU A 539 -44.43 30.92 13.22
N SER A 540 -43.77 31.55 12.25
CA SER A 540 -43.87 31.12 10.85
C SER A 540 -43.05 29.86 10.52
N LYS A 541 -41.86 29.67 11.13
CA LYS A 541 -40.93 28.58 10.72
C LYS A 541 -40.82 27.42 11.69
N ALA A 542 -40.72 27.70 12.99
CA ALA A 542 -40.42 26.70 14.01
C ALA A 542 -41.66 26.24 14.77
N ALA A 543 -42.63 27.12 14.99
CA ALA A 543 -43.81 26.80 15.77
C ALA A 543 -44.66 25.63 15.22
N PRO A 544 -44.87 25.48 13.90
CA PRO A 544 -45.66 24.37 13.35
C PRO A 544 -45.07 22.98 13.66
N THR A 545 -43.74 22.88 13.78
CA THR A 545 -43.02 21.62 13.96
C THR A 545 -42.51 21.39 15.38
N HIS A 546 -42.10 22.45 16.07
CA HIS A 546 -41.46 22.36 17.39
C HIS A 546 -42.33 22.91 18.53
N GLY A 547 -43.39 23.66 18.23
CA GLY A 547 -44.27 24.30 19.21
C GLY A 547 -44.01 25.79 19.41
N LYS A 548 -44.96 26.48 20.04
CA LYS A 548 -44.98 27.94 20.17
C LYS A 548 -44.09 28.44 21.32
N ILE A 549 -43.58 29.66 21.18
CA ILE A 549 -43.06 30.43 22.31
C ILE A 549 -44.25 30.97 23.11
N ILE A 550 -44.31 30.61 24.39
CA ILE A 550 -45.39 30.94 25.32
C ILE A 550 -44.97 31.90 26.43
N SER A 551 -43.67 32.18 26.60
CA SER A 551 -43.20 33.23 27.51
C SER A 551 -42.05 33.99 26.86
N VAL A 552 -41.91 35.27 27.22
CA VAL A 552 -40.70 36.05 26.96
C VAL A 552 -40.21 36.55 28.32
N SER A 553 -39.00 36.18 28.70
CA SER A 553 -38.41 36.52 30.00
C SER A 553 -37.15 37.36 29.80
N SER A 554 -36.99 38.38 30.65
CA SER A 554 -35.84 39.28 30.65
C SER A 554 -35.39 39.59 32.07
N ASP A 555 -34.21 40.18 32.21
CA ASP A 555 -33.85 40.83 33.47
C ASP A 555 -34.70 42.10 33.71
N HIS A 556 -34.57 42.68 34.90
CA HIS A 556 -35.29 43.88 35.33
C HIS A 556 -34.52 45.19 35.06
N ASP A 557 -33.59 45.24 34.09
CA ASP A 557 -32.98 46.52 33.73
C ASP A 557 -34.04 47.50 33.20
N SER A 558 -33.82 48.77 33.48
CA SER A 558 -34.63 49.91 33.04
C SER A 558 -34.90 49.92 31.53
N THR A 559 -33.94 49.47 30.71
CA THR A 559 -34.12 49.32 29.26
C THR A 559 -35.11 48.22 28.93
N ASN A 560 -34.99 47.07 29.59
CA ASN A 560 -35.84 45.91 29.37
C ASN A 560 -37.28 46.16 29.83
N GLY A 561 -37.49 46.85 30.95
CA GLY A 561 -38.83 47.29 31.38
C GLY A 561 -39.51 48.23 30.37
N LYS A 562 -38.74 49.14 29.75
CA LYS A 562 -39.24 50.00 28.64
C LYS A 562 -39.49 49.19 27.37
N THR A 563 -38.66 48.20 27.07
CA THR A 563 -38.83 47.27 25.93
C THR A 563 -40.13 46.49 26.06
N GLN A 564 -40.39 45.88 27.22
CA GLN A 564 -41.65 45.19 27.52
C GLN A 564 -42.84 46.13 27.34
N SER A 565 -42.79 47.31 27.97
CA SER A 565 -43.84 48.33 27.84
C SER A 565 -44.10 48.72 26.37
N SER A 566 -43.04 48.80 25.56
CA SER A 566 -43.14 49.15 24.14
C SER A 566 -43.73 48.01 23.31
N MET A 567 -43.37 46.76 23.59
CA MET A 567 -43.99 45.58 22.97
C MET A 567 -45.50 45.53 23.28
N PHE A 568 -45.88 45.69 24.56
CA PHE A 568 -47.28 45.74 24.96
C PHE A 568 -48.06 46.87 24.28
N ARG A 569 -47.50 48.09 24.21
CA ARG A 569 -48.17 49.24 23.58
C ARG A 569 -48.36 49.05 22.07
N ARG A 570 -47.39 48.45 21.38
CA ARG A 570 -47.46 48.21 19.94
C ARG A 570 -48.58 47.25 19.58
N ASP A 571 -48.73 46.18 20.36
CA ASP A 571 -49.83 45.22 20.16
C ASP A 571 -51.20 45.80 20.56
N MET A 572 -51.23 46.74 21.52
CA MET A 572 -52.45 47.47 21.88
C MET A 572 -52.98 48.42 20.80
N ALA A 573 -52.11 48.96 19.93
CA ALA A 573 -52.52 49.86 18.85
C ALA A 573 -53.34 49.15 17.74
N ALA A 574 -53.29 47.81 17.66
CA ALA A 574 -53.95 47.01 16.63
C ALA A 574 -55.30 46.39 17.05
N GLY A 575 -55.95 46.87 18.12
CA GLY A 575 -57.33 46.47 18.49
C GLY A 575 -57.49 45.06 19.10
N ARG A 576 -56.40 44.30 19.32
CA ARG A 576 -56.43 42.89 19.80
C ARG A 576 -56.43 42.71 21.32
N ARG A 577 -57.01 43.65 22.08
CA ARG A 577 -56.97 43.64 23.56
C ARG A 577 -57.57 42.38 24.20
N ARG A 578 -58.64 41.81 23.61
CA ARG A 578 -59.29 40.57 24.11
C ARG A 578 -58.57 39.29 23.70
N GLU A 579 -57.98 39.24 22.51
CA GLU A 579 -57.26 38.06 22.03
C GLU A 579 -55.90 37.87 22.74
N ILE A 580 -55.23 38.97 23.09
CA ILE A 580 -53.93 38.94 23.77
C ILE A 580 -54.09 38.59 25.25
N CYS A 581 -55.12 39.13 25.94
CA CYS A 581 -55.45 38.69 27.30
C CYS A 581 -55.87 37.20 27.35
N ALA A 582 -56.41 36.64 26.27
CA ALA A 582 -56.72 35.21 26.16
C ALA A 582 -55.51 34.34 25.74
N LYS A 583 -54.49 34.93 25.10
CA LYS A 583 -53.24 34.29 24.67
C LYS A 583 -52.05 34.65 25.57
N LEU A 584 -52.31 35.17 26.77
CA LEU A 584 -51.31 35.76 27.66
C LEU A 584 -50.13 34.80 27.85
N ILE A 585 -49.10 35.09 27.06
CA ILE A 585 -47.73 34.73 27.31
C ILE A 585 -47.44 35.31 28.69
N LEU A 586 -47.22 34.45 29.68
CA LEU A 586 -46.88 34.89 31.03
C LEU A 586 -45.54 35.61 30.93
N PHE A 587 -45.58 36.94 30.99
CA PHE A 587 -44.39 37.76 31.24
C PHE A 587 -44.16 37.71 32.74
N ASP A 588 -43.01 37.16 33.12
CA ASP A 588 -42.52 37.10 34.49
C ASP A 588 -41.36 38.08 34.63
#